data_AF-A0A6M0G7S6-F1
#
_entry.id   AF-A0A6M0G7S6-F1
#
_cell.length_a   1.000
_cell.length_b   1.000
_cell.length_c   1.000
_cell.angle_alpha   90.00
_cell.angle_beta   90.00
_cell.angle_gamma   90.00
#
_symmetry.space_group_name_H-M   'P 1'
#
loop_
_entity.id
_entity.type
_entity.pdbx_description
1 polymer ?
#
loop_
_entity_poly.entity_id
_entity_poly.type
_entity_poly.pdbx_seq_one_letter_code
_entity_poly.pdbx_strand_id
1 'polypeptide(L)'
;MVSQFTRRSFLTFIKSEGIENVVFITADVHFPAAIFYHPRQARFKDFNPFWEFVIGPIHAGAFAPPGDLPLDPSFGPNYEFKLFPAEPNLPPPHHQFFGSMEVN
;
A
#
# COMPACT_ATOMS: atom_id res chain seq x y z
N MET A 1 27.22 9.00 -9.75
CA MET A 1 26.71 8.41 -8.49
C MET A 1 25.24 8.77 -8.38
N VAL A 2 24.33 7.83 -8.63
CA VAL A 2 22.92 8.05 -8.31
C VAL A 2 22.80 7.75 -6.82
N SER A 3 22.52 8.76 -5.99
CA SER A 3 22.21 8.55 -4.58
C SER A 3 21.01 7.59 -4.51
N GLN A 4 21.21 6.39 -3.98
CA GLN A 4 20.12 5.43 -3.83
C GLN A 4 19.20 5.92 -2.72
N PHE A 5 18.13 6.60 -3.13
CA PHE A 5 17.08 6.99 -2.23
C PHE A 5 16.25 5.75 -1.87
N THR A 6 16.42 5.25 -0.64
CA THR A 6 15.72 4.06 -0.15
C THR A 6 14.38 4.46 0.46
N ARG A 7 13.43 3.52 0.58
CA ARG A 7 12.17 3.77 1.31
C ARG A 7 12.41 4.24 2.74
N ARG A 8 13.45 3.71 3.42
CA ARG A 8 13.81 4.13 4.78
C ARG A 8 14.23 5.60 4.82
N SER A 9 15.18 6.00 3.96
CA SER A 9 15.65 7.39 3.92
C SER A 9 14.55 8.37 3.53
N PHE A 10 13.62 7.97 2.67
CA PHE A 10 12.48 8.80 2.32
C PHE A 10 11.52 9.03 3.49
N LEU A 11 11.18 7.96 4.21
CA LEU A 11 10.28 8.05 5.35
C LEU A 11 10.92 8.82 6.53
N THR A 12 12.23 8.66 6.74
CA THR A 12 12.99 9.51 7.68
C THR A 12 12.91 10.97 7.26
N PHE A 13 13.11 11.28 5.98
CA PHE A 13 13.05 12.65 5.46
C PHE A 13 11.68 13.29 5.68
N ILE A 14 10.59 12.59 5.33
CA ILE A 14 9.21 13.05 5.58
C ILE A 14 9.04 13.45 7.05
N LYS A 15 9.50 12.59 7.96
CA LYS A 15 9.43 12.83 9.40
C LYS A 15 10.30 14.01 9.84
N SER A 16 11.54 14.12 9.34
CA SER A 16 12.48 15.17 9.75
C SER A 16 12.04 16.56 9.29
N GLU A 17 11.36 16.65 8.15
CA GLU A 17 10.80 17.89 7.62
C GLU A 17 9.43 18.25 8.25
N GLY A 18 8.92 17.45 9.20
CA GLY A 18 7.64 17.72 9.85
C GLY A 18 6.43 17.60 8.91
N ILE A 19 6.53 16.78 7.86
CA ILE A 19 5.41 16.51 6.95
C ILE A 19 4.47 15.51 7.63
N GLU A 20 3.24 15.95 7.88
CA GLU A 20 2.20 15.18 8.58
C GLU A 20 1.05 14.79 7.65
N ASN A 21 0.17 13.90 8.13
CA ASN A 21 -1.03 13.45 7.40
C ASN A 21 -0.74 12.83 6.03
N VAL A 22 0.36 12.07 5.93
CA VAL A 22 0.79 11.43 4.68
C VAL A 22 -0.11 10.26 4.31
N VAL A 23 -0.54 10.26 3.05
CA VAL A 23 -1.30 9.17 2.43
C VAL A 23 -0.59 8.76 1.14
N PHE A 24 -0.35 7.46 0.97
CA PHE A 24 0.12 6.86 -0.26
C PHE A 24 -1.05 6.30 -1.06
N ILE A 25 -1.03 6.52 -2.37
CA ILE A 25 -1.98 5.93 -3.31
C ILE A 25 -1.18 5.01 -4.22
N THR A 26 -1.50 3.72 -4.19
CA THR A 26 -0.82 2.69 -4.97
C THR A 26 -1.79 2.17 -6.03
N ALA A 27 -1.42 2.41 -7.29
CA ALA A 27 -2.14 1.91 -8.45
C ALA A 27 -1.45 0.65 -9.02
N ASP A 28 -1.89 0.18 -10.19
CA ASP A 28 -1.34 -0.92 -10.98
C ASP A 28 -1.61 -2.34 -10.43
N VAL A 29 -1.67 -2.53 -9.11
CA VAL A 29 -1.87 -3.87 -8.50
C VAL A 29 -3.34 -4.28 -8.42
N HIS A 30 -3.66 -5.53 -8.75
CA HIS A 30 -5.00 -5.94 -9.19
C HIS A 30 -6.00 -6.32 -8.07
N PHE A 31 -5.93 -5.65 -6.93
CA PHE A 31 -6.83 -5.83 -5.79
C PHE A 31 -6.92 -4.54 -4.95
N PRO A 32 -8.04 -4.29 -4.25
CA PRO A 32 -8.15 -3.17 -3.35
C PRO A 32 -7.70 -3.54 -1.94
N ALA A 33 -6.97 -2.64 -1.30
CA ALA A 33 -6.61 -2.75 0.10
C ALA A 33 -6.48 -1.37 0.76
N ALA A 34 -6.76 -1.31 2.06
CA ALA A 34 -6.36 -0.21 2.92
C ALA A 34 -5.35 -0.75 3.94
N ILE A 35 -4.14 -0.20 3.90
CA ILE A 35 -3.02 -0.66 4.73
C ILE A 35 -2.59 0.49 5.63
N PHE A 36 -2.55 0.23 6.93
CA PHE A 36 -2.03 1.18 7.91
C PHE A 36 -0.64 0.77 8.36
N TYR A 37 0.33 1.68 8.27
CA TYR A 37 1.72 1.43 8.64
C TYR A 37 2.03 2.13 9.95
N HIS A 38 2.53 1.40 10.95
CA HIS A 38 2.85 1.99 12.26
C HIS A 38 4.22 1.54 12.79
N PRO A 39 5.11 2.48 13.19
CA PRO A 39 6.44 2.16 13.71
C PRO A 39 6.47 1.28 14.98
N ARG A 40 5.37 1.21 15.75
CA ARG A 40 5.28 0.33 16.93
C ARG A 40 5.35 -1.15 16.56
N GLN A 41 4.84 -1.50 15.38
CA GLN A 41 4.80 -2.87 14.85
C GLN A 41 5.93 -3.14 13.85
N ALA A 42 6.76 -2.14 13.56
CA ALA A 42 7.76 -2.17 12.51
C ALA A 42 9.16 -2.58 13.01
N ARG A 43 9.95 -3.18 12.12
CA ARG A 43 11.39 -3.40 12.36
C ARG A 43 12.19 -2.10 12.24
N PHE A 44 11.94 -1.31 11.19
CA PHE A 44 12.47 0.05 11.08
C PHE A 44 11.48 1.01 11.73
N LYS A 45 11.92 1.92 12.61
CA LYS A 45 11.02 2.72 13.44
C LYS A 45 11.09 4.22 13.21
N ASP A 46 11.98 4.68 12.35
CA ASP A 46 12.21 6.12 12.15
C ASP A 46 11.30 6.69 11.04
N PHE A 47 9.99 6.70 11.31
CA PHE A 47 8.98 7.29 10.45
C PHE A 47 7.69 7.57 11.25
N ASN A 48 6.82 8.45 10.75
CA ASN A 48 5.48 8.69 11.32
C ASN A 48 4.47 7.69 10.73
N PRO A 49 3.41 7.29 11.47
CA PRO A 49 2.37 6.43 10.90
C PRO A 49 1.75 7.03 9.63
N PHE A 50 1.38 6.18 8.67
CA PHE A 50 0.75 6.63 7.42
C PHE A 50 -0.20 5.57 6.85
N TRP A 51 -1.07 6.01 5.95
CA TRP A 51 -1.99 5.16 5.19
C TRP A 51 -1.49 4.89 3.79
N GLU A 52 -1.78 3.70 3.28
CA GLU A 52 -1.68 3.35 1.86
C GLU A 52 -3.04 2.81 1.39
N PHE A 53 -3.56 3.41 0.33
CA PHE A 53 -4.73 2.91 -0.38
C PHE A 53 -4.29 2.31 -1.70
N VAL A 54 -4.59 1.03 -1.84
CA VAL A 54 -4.23 0.22 -3.00
C VAL A 54 -5.47 0.04 -3.85
N ILE A 55 -5.38 0.31 -5.15
CA ILE A 55 -6.46 0.02 -6.10
C ILE A 55 -5.93 -0.41 -7.46
N GLY A 56 -6.60 -1.41 -8.05
CA GLY A 56 -6.21 -1.98 -9.33
C GLY A 56 -6.66 -1.20 -10.55
N PRO A 57 -6.12 -1.57 -11.73
CA PRO A 57 -6.46 -0.91 -12.97
C PRO A 57 -7.94 -1.15 -13.31
N ILE A 58 -8.58 -0.12 -13.88
CA ILE A 58 -9.94 -0.22 -14.40
C ILE A 58 -9.94 -1.24 -15.56
N HIS A 59 -10.79 -2.27 -15.47
CA HIS A 59 -10.99 -3.27 -16.51
C HIS A 59 -9.77 -4.18 -16.79
N ALA A 60 -8.97 -4.49 -15.76
CA ALA A 60 -7.91 -5.49 -15.83
C ALA A 60 -8.31 -6.81 -15.15
N GLY A 61 -7.55 -7.89 -15.37
CA GLY A 61 -7.77 -9.16 -14.67
C GLY A 61 -7.56 -9.01 -13.15
N ALA A 62 -8.19 -9.82 -12.31
CA ALA A 62 -7.98 -9.75 -10.87
C ALA A 62 -6.95 -10.79 -10.40
N PHE A 63 -5.99 -10.34 -9.60
CA PHE A 63 -4.94 -11.18 -9.00
C PHE A 63 -4.74 -10.81 -7.54
N ALA A 64 -4.51 -11.80 -6.69
CA ALA A 64 -4.01 -11.58 -5.33
C ALA A 64 -2.46 -11.62 -5.34
N PRO A 65 -1.78 -11.05 -4.32
CA PRO A 65 -0.39 -11.42 -4.04
C PRO A 65 -0.27 -12.96 -3.94
N PRO A 66 0.90 -13.55 -4.21
CA PRO A 66 1.05 -15.01 -4.14
C PRO A 66 0.65 -15.56 -2.76
N GLY A 67 -0.45 -16.31 -2.66
CA GLY A 67 -0.96 -16.83 -1.37
C GLY A 67 -1.41 -15.74 -0.37
N ASP A 68 -1.76 -16.15 0.86
CA ASP A 68 -1.97 -15.25 2.01
C ASP A 68 -0.64 -14.64 2.49
N LEU A 69 0.18 -14.12 1.58
CA LEU A 69 1.53 -13.68 1.88
C LEU A 69 1.46 -12.58 2.96
N PRO A 70 2.02 -12.84 4.16
CA PRO A 70 2.01 -11.86 5.22
C PRO A 70 2.77 -10.62 4.75
N LEU A 71 2.26 -9.46 5.10
CA LEU A 71 2.91 -8.20 4.78
C LEU A 71 4.33 -8.19 5.37
N ASP A 72 5.31 -7.70 4.61
CA ASP A 72 6.68 -7.59 5.09
C ASP A 72 6.74 -6.67 6.33
N PRO A 73 7.29 -7.13 7.47
CA PRO A 73 7.21 -6.40 8.74
C PRO A 73 8.17 -5.21 8.83
N SER A 74 8.90 -4.86 7.76
CA SER A 74 9.90 -3.77 7.78
C SER A 74 9.30 -2.45 8.25
N PHE A 75 8.05 -2.16 7.87
CA PHE A 75 7.37 -0.90 8.17
C PHE A 75 6.09 -1.08 9.01
N GLY A 76 5.92 -2.24 9.64
CA GLY A 76 4.77 -2.53 10.52
C GLY A 76 3.40 -2.35 9.85
N PRO A 77 3.18 -2.91 8.65
CA PRO A 77 1.91 -2.81 7.94
C PRO A 77 0.80 -3.67 8.58
N ASN A 78 -0.42 -3.16 8.55
CA ASN A 78 -1.63 -3.89 8.92
C ASN A 78 -2.71 -3.71 7.84
N TYR A 79 -3.31 -4.81 7.37
CA TYR A 79 -4.49 -4.72 6.52
C TYR A 79 -5.70 -4.35 7.36
N GLU A 80 -6.21 -3.14 7.17
CA GLU A 80 -7.49 -2.69 7.75
C GLU A 80 -8.65 -3.06 6.82
N PHE A 81 -8.38 -3.12 5.52
CA PHE A 81 -9.28 -3.66 4.51
C PHE A 81 -8.46 -4.38 3.44
N LYS A 82 -8.98 -5.50 2.95
CA LYS A 82 -8.50 -6.16 1.75
C LYS A 82 -9.62 -6.96 1.11
N LEU A 83 -9.66 -6.98 -0.22
CA LEU A 83 -10.55 -7.87 -0.95
C LEU A 83 -9.76 -8.52 -2.08
N PHE A 84 -9.43 -9.80 -1.87
CA PHE A 84 -8.67 -10.59 -2.84
C PHE A 84 -9.60 -11.49 -3.64
N PRO A 85 -9.30 -11.76 -4.93
CA PRO A 85 -10.07 -12.72 -5.69
C PRO A 85 -9.87 -14.14 -5.12
N ALA A 86 -10.94 -14.92 -5.05
CA ALA A 86 -10.89 -16.30 -4.57
C ALA A 86 -10.13 -17.23 -5.54
N GLU A 87 -10.14 -16.89 -6.82
CA GLU A 87 -9.43 -17.59 -7.88
C GLU A 87 -8.43 -16.64 -8.56
N PRO A 88 -7.23 -17.12 -8.92
CA PRO A 88 -6.27 -16.30 -9.63
C PRO A 88 -6.72 -16.04 -11.07
N ASN A 89 -6.30 -14.89 -11.62
CA ASN A 89 -6.45 -14.55 -13.03
C ASN A 89 -7.89 -14.45 -13.53
N LEU A 90 -8.81 -13.96 -12.69
CA LEU A 90 -10.19 -13.71 -13.14
C LEU A 90 -10.18 -12.63 -14.23
N PRO A 91 -10.81 -12.87 -15.40
CA PRO A 91 -10.85 -11.88 -16.48
C PRO A 91 -11.88 -10.77 -16.18
N PRO A 92 -11.77 -9.60 -16.82
CA PRO A 92 -12.84 -8.60 -16.79
C PRO A 92 -14.17 -9.19 -17.32
N PRO A 93 -15.34 -8.78 -16.79
CA PRO A 93 -15.55 -7.79 -15.74
C PRO A 93 -15.63 -8.41 -14.33
N HIS A 94 -15.10 -9.62 -14.12
CA HIS A 94 -15.17 -10.26 -12.81
C HIS A 94 -14.24 -9.54 -11.81
N HIS A 95 -14.75 -9.30 -10.60
CA HIS A 95 -13.98 -8.77 -9.47
C HIS A 95 -13.32 -7.40 -9.75
N GLN A 96 -14.10 -6.45 -10.27
CA GLN A 96 -13.67 -5.10 -10.64
C GLN A 96 -13.83 -4.10 -9.52
N PHE A 97 -12.90 -3.15 -9.43
CA PHE A 97 -12.88 -2.12 -8.39
C PHE A 97 -12.53 -0.76 -8.98
N PHE A 98 -13.17 0.28 -8.45
CA PHE A 98 -12.87 1.67 -8.74
C PHE A 98 -13.10 2.48 -7.46
N GLY A 99 -12.43 3.62 -7.36
CA GLY A 99 -12.50 4.48 -6.18
C GLY A 99 -12.20 5.93 -6.56
N SER A 100 -12.71 6.84 -5.76
CA SER A 100 -12.44 8.28 -5.88
C SER A 100 -11.95 8.79 -4.54
N MET A 101 -10.98 9.71 -4.58
CA MET A 101 -10.49 10.42 -3.40
C MET A 101 -10.55 11.91 -3.65
N GLU A 102 -10.92 12.65 -2.61
CA GLU A 102 -10.90 14.11 -2.59
C GLU A 102 -9.92 14.55 -1.50
N VAL A 103 -9.08 15.54 -1.83
CA VAL A 103 -8.10 16.13 -0.92
C VAL A 103 -8.44 17.61 -0.81
N ASN A 104 -8.59 18.09 0.42
CA ASN A 104 -8.88 19.50 0.73
C ASN A 104 -7.59 20.32 0.86
#